data_AF-A0A931UAZ2-F1
#
_entry.id   AF-A0A931UAZ2-F1
#
_cell.length_a   1.000
_cell.length_b   1.000
_cell.length_c   1.000
_cell.angle_alpha   90.00
_cell.angle_beta   90.00
_cell.angle_gamma   90.00
#
_symmetry.space_group_name_H-M   'P 1'
#
loop_
_entity.id
_entity.type
_entity.pdbx_description
1 polymer ?
#
loop_
_entity_poly.entity_id
_entity_poly.type
_entity_poly.pdbx_seq_one_letter_code
_entity_poly.pdbx_strand_id
1 'polypeptide(L)'
;FSYGEVAAFMGWLAGGRREPYTPPGQAFQIPCEYGGMTLVNEQTLGAAHELGVEMFVWTVNDREEMARLMALGVDGIITDFPARLRDLVLESPA
;
A
#
# COMPACT_ATOMS: atom_id res chain seq x y z
N PHE A 1 -9.79 -5.54 -0.84
CA PHE A 1 -10.66 -4.42 -1.28
C PHE A 1 -10.90 -4.54 -2.78
N SER A 2 -12.13 -4.31 -3.23
CA SER A 2 -12.50 -4.11 -4.64
C SER A 2 -12.21 -2.67 -5.08
N TYR A 3 -12.33 -2.38 -6.38
CA TYR A 3 -12.19 -1.03 -6.93
C TYR A 3 -13.06 0.00 -6.19
N GLY A 4 -14.34 -0.32 -5.97
CA GLY A 4 -15.27 0.59 -5.30
C GLY A 4 -14.89 0.87 -3.84
N GLU A 5 -14.33 -0.11 -3.15
CA GLU A 5 -13.89 0.04 -1.77
C GLU A 5 -12.59 0.85 -1.68
N VAL A 6 -11.67 0.68 -2.62
CA VAL A 6 -10.47 1.53 -2.75
C VAL A 6 -10.88 2.97 -3.06
N ALA A 7 -11.79 3.18 -4.02
CA ALA A 7 -12.28 4.52 -4.35
C ALA A 7 -13.00 5.18 -3.17
N ALA A 8 -13.77 4.41 -2.38
CA ALA A 8 -14.42 4.91 -1.16
C ALA A 8 -13.40 5.34 -0.11
N PHE A 9 -12.35 4.56 0.12
CA PHE A 9 -11.26 4.93 1.03
C PHE A 9 -10.54 6.21 0.57
N MET A 10 -10.18 6.30 -0.72
CA MET A 10 -9.52 7.48 -1.28
C MET A 10 -10.42 8.73 -1.20
N GLY A 11 -11.72 8.57 -1.48
CA GLY A 11 -12.70 9.65 -1.35
C GLY A 11 -12.90 10.11 0.08
N TRP A 12 -12.95 9.19 1.05
CA TRP A 12 -13.02 9.52 2.47
C TRP A 12 -11.79 10.30 2.95
N LEU A 13 -10.59 9.85 2.53
CA LEU A 13 -9.34 10.52 2.87
C LEU A 13 -9.28 11.93 2.25
N ALA A 14 -9.57 12.05 0.96
CA ALA A 14 -9.60 13.33 0.24
C ALA A 14 -10.68 14.29 0.77
N GLY A 15 -11.79 13.74 1.29
CA GLY A 15 -12.87 14.50 1.93
C GLY A 15 -12.52 15.05 3.31
N GLY A 16 -11.29 14.83 3.79
CA GLY A 16 -10.82 15.33 5.07
C GLY A 16 -11.31 14.53 6.28
N ARG A 17 -11.68 13.26 6.08
CA ARG A 17 -12.01 12.31 7.16
C ARG A 17 -13.11 12.82 8.11
N ARG A 18 -14.09 13.55 7.57
CA ARG A 18 -15.14 14.26 8.32
C ARG A 18 -16.10 13.32 9.07
N GLU A 19 -16.30 12.13 8.53
CA GLU A 19 -17.14 11.09 9.13
C GLU A 19 -16.28 9.85 9.45
N PRO A 20 -16.67 9.04 10.45
CA PRO A 20 -16.03 7.76 10.70
C PRO A 20 -16.05 6.86 9.45
N TYR A 21 -14.97 6.14 9.22
CA TYR A 21 -14.87 5.15 8.15
C TYR A 21 -14.60 3.77 8.74
N THR A 22 -15.44 2.80 8.39
CA THR A 22 -15.24 1.40 8.75
C THR A 22 -14.76 0.66 7.50
N PRO A 23 -13.51 0.20 7.46
CA PRO A 23 -13.01 -0.55 6.32
C PRO A 23 -13.78 -1.88 6.20
N PRO A 24 -14.21 -2.27 4.98
CA PRO A 24 -14.91 -3.54 4.76
C PRO A 24 -13.97 -4.76 4.80
N GLY A 25 -12.65 -4.55 4.88
CA GLY A 25 -11.65 -5.60 4.92
C GLY A 25 -10.37 -5.17 5.64
N GLN A 26 -9.45 -6.11 5.79
CA GLN A 26 -8.25 -5.95 6.63
C GLN A 26 -6.98 -5.63 5.84
N ALA A 27 -7.00 -5.78 4.51
CA ALA A 27 -5.81 -5.55 3.70
C ALA A 27 -6.15 -5.06 2.28
N PHE A 28 -5.48 -3.99 1.85
CA PHE A 28 -5.43 -3.57 0.45
C PHE A 28 -4.48 -4.47 -0.35
N GLN A 29 -4.89 -4.81 -1.57
CA GLN A 29 -3.99 -5.33 -2.61
C GLN A 29 -4.15 -4.45 -3.85
N ILE A 30 -3.26 -3.48 -4.03
CA ILE A 30 -3.42 -2.41 -5.04
C ILE A 30 -2.12 -2.13 -5.80
N PRO A 31 -2.19 -1.52 -6.99
CA PRO A 31 -0.98 -1.00 -7.62
C PRO A 31 -0.48 0.26 -6.92
N CYS A 32 0.80 0.60 -7.13
CA CYS A 32 1.36 1.85 -6.61
C CYS A 32 0.65 3.08 -7.21
N GLU A 33 0.25 2.97 -8.47
CA GLU A 33 -0.46 4.02 -9.22
C GLU A 33 -1.60 3.45 -10.05
N TYR A 34 -2.66 4.22 -10.22
CA TYR A 34 -3.79 3.88 -11.09
C TYR A 34 -4.40 5.13 -11.72
N GLY A 35 -4.54 5.16 -13.04
CA GLY A 35 -5.20 6.28 -13.75
C GLY A 35 -4.53 7.65 -13.53
N GLY A 36 -3.21 7.68 -13.34
CA GLY A 36 -2.46 8.91 -13.05
C GLY A 36 -2.50 9.35 -11.58
N MET A 37 -3.08 8.55 -10.69
CA MET A 37 -3.13 8.80 -9.25
C MET A 37 -2.17 7.86 -8.52
N THR A 38 -1.31 8.42 -7.66
CA THR A 38 -0.50 7.65 -6.72
C THR A 38 -1.38 7.14 -5.58
N LEU A 39 -1.59 5.83 -5.51
CA LEU A 39 -2.42 5.19 -4.49
C LEU A 39 -1.63 4.86 -3.22
N VAL A 40 -0.32 4.64 -3.35
CA VAL A 40 0.56 4.26 -2.24
C VAL A 40 1.53 5.39 -1.96
N ASN A 41 1.26 6.12 -0.88
CA ASN A 41 2.10 7.19 -0.36
C ASN A 41 1.96 7.27 1.17
N GLU A 42 2.71 8.15 1.82
CA GLU A 42 2.71 8.29 3.28
C GLU A 42 1.31 8.56 3.86
N GLN A 43 0.49 9.36 3.15
CA GLN A 43 -0.84 9.74 3.62
C GLN A 43 -1.82 8.57 3.56
N THR A 44 -1.83 7.84 2.44
CA THR A 44 -2.74 6.70 2.26
C THR A 44 -2.34 5.53 3.15
N LEU A 45 -1.04 5.28 3.29
CA LEU A 45 -0.51 4.23 4.16
C LEU A 45 -0.78 4.53 5.63
N GLY A 46 -0.46 5.74 6.10
CA GLY A 46 -0.73 6.12 7.49
C GLY A 46 -2.22 6.03 7.85
N ALA A 47 -3.10 6.48 6.95
CA ALA A 47 -4.54 6.38 7.16
C ALA A 47 -5.03 4.91 7.18
N ALA A 48 -4.46 4.04 6.35
CA ALA A 48 -4.78 2.60 6.37
C ALA A 48 -4.34 1.96 7.69
N HIS A 49 -3.10 2.21 8.12
CA HIS A 49 -2.56 1.69 9.39
C HIS A 49 -3.32 2.17 10.62
N GLU A 50 -3.75 3.44 10.66
CA GLU A 50 -4.61 3.97 11.73
C GLU A 50 -5.96 3.25 11.84
N LEU A 51 -6.46 2.72 10.73
CA LEU A 51 -7.68 1.93 10.66
C LEU A 51 -7.43 0.42 10.90
N GLY A 52 -6.18 0.02 11.16
CA GLY A 52 -5.78 -1.38 11.31
C GLY A 52 -5.83 -2.17 10.00
N VAL A 53 -5.63 -1.50 8.87
CA VAL A 53 -5.65 -2.09 7.53
C VAL A 53 -4.25 -2.13 6.96
N GLU A 54 -3.82 -3.31 6.50
CA GLU A 54 -2.53 -3.54 5.85
C GLU A 54 -2.56 -3.10 4.37
N MET A 55 -1.42 -2.75 3.78
CA MET A 55 -1.25 -2.42 2.36
C MET A 55 -0.22 -3.31 1.69
N PHE A 56 -0.71 -4.18 0.79
CA PHE A 56 0.09 -4.99 -0.10
C PHE A 56 0.09 -4.39 -1.51
N VAL A 57 1.25 -4.29 -2.13
CA VAL A 57 1.41 -3.59 -3.41
C VAL A 57 1.85 -4.54 -4.53
N TRP A 58 1.25 -4.41 -5.71
CA TRP A 58 1.56 -5.24 -6.88
C TRP A 58 1.70 -4.41 -8.17
N THR A 59 2.36 -4.89 -9.22
CA THR A 59 3.47 -5.86 -9.18
C THR A 59 4.75 -5.05 -9.19
N VAL A 60 5.57 -5.17 -8.16
CA VAL A 60 6.81 -4.39 -8.06
C VAL A 60 7.97 -5.30 -8.41
N ASN A 61 8.61 -5.03 -9.54
CA ASN A 61 9.71 -5.85 -10.03
C ASN A 61 11.07 -5.15 -9.90
N ASP A 62 11.10 -3.82 -9.83
CA ASP A 62 12.34 -3.07 -9.67
C ASP A 62 12.87 -3.11 -8.22
N ARG A 63 14.18 -3.29 -8.05
CA ARG A 63 14.80 -3.44 -6.71
C ARG A 63 14.83 -2.12 -5.94
N GLU A 64 15.08 -1.00 -6.61
CA GLU A 64 15.12 0.30 -5.94
C GLU A 64 13.72 0.70 -5.48
N GLU A 65 12.71 0.41 -6.30
CA GLU A 65 11.31 0.63 -5.93
C GLU A 65 10.86 -0.29 -4.78
N MET A 66 11.31 -1.55 -4.76
CA MET A 66 11.09 -2.42 -3.59
C MET A 66 11.65 -1.78 -2.32
N ALA A 67 12.90 -1.30 -2.37
CA ALA A 67 13.55 -0.68 -1.23
C ALA A 67 12.83 0.60 -0.78
N ARG A 68 12.39 1.43 -1.73
CA ARG A 68 11.61 2.64 -1.46
C ARG A 68 10.28 2.31 -0.76
N LEU A 69 9.55 1.32 -1.25
CA LEU A 69 8.25 0.92 -0.70
C LEU A 69 8.40 0.24 0.68
N MET A 70 9.44 -0.57 0.87
CA MET A 70 9.79 -1.11 2.18
C MET A 70 10.11 0.01 3.18
N ALA A 71 10.92 1.00 2.78
CA ALA A 71 11.24 2.14 3.62
C ALA A 71 10.02 3.03 3.90
N LEU A 72 9.07 3.12 2.96
CA LEU A 72 7.79 3.79 3.15
C LEU A 72 6.92 3.07 4.20
N GLY A 73 7.09 1.76 4.37
CA GLY A 73 6.40 0.94 5.36
C GLY A 73 5.22 0.14 4.82
N VAL A 74 5.20 -0.22 3.53
CA VAL A 74 4.18 -1.14 3.02
C VAL A 74 4.29 -2.52 3.68
N ASP A 75 3.16 -3.15 3.95
CA ASP A 75 3.10 -4.42 4.69
C ASP A 75 3.50 -5.64 3.84
N GLY A 76 3.46 -5.49 2.52
CA GLY A 76 4.02 -6.51 1.64
C GLY A 76 4.12 -6.08 0.19
N ILE A 77 5.04 -6.74 -0.52
CA ILE A 77 5.30 -6.51 -1.94
C ILE A 77 5.02 -7.80 -2.70
N ILE A 78 4.17 -7.72 -3.70
CA ILE A 78 3.90 -8.79 -4.66
C ILE A 78 4.78 -8.54 -5.88
N THR A 79 5.56 -9.55 -6.24
CA THR A 79 6.61 -9.47 -7.26
C THR A 79 6.74 -10.76 -8.03
N ASP A 80 7.17 -10.66 -9.29
CA ASP A 80 7.58 -11.82 -10.09
C ASP A 80 8.99 -12.31 -9.71
N PHE A 81 9.74 -11.53 -8.91
CA PHE A 81 11.11 -11.81 -8.51
C PHE A 81 11.23 -11.99 -6.98
N PRO A 82 10.63 -13.05 -6.39
CA PRO A 82 10.61 -13.22 -4.93
C PRO A 82 12.01 -13.37 -4.31
N ALA A 83 12.98 -13.95 -5.03
CA ALA A 83 14.37 -14.03 -4.56
C ALA A 83 15.01 -12.65 -4.36
N ARG A 84 14.73 -11.70 -5.26
CA ARG A 84 15.23 -10.32 -5.19
C ARG A 84 14.69 -9.59 -3.96
N LEU A 85 13.38 -9.72 -3.72
CA LEU A 85 12.74 -9.13 -2.54
C LEU A 85 13.28 -9.75 -1.25
N ARG A 86 13.42 -11.09 -1.20
CA ARG A 86 14.00 -11.79 -0.05
C ARG A 86 15.41 -11.27 0.25
N ASP A 87 16.27 -11.17 -0.75
CA ASP A 87 17.66 -10.72 -0.54
C ASP A 87 17.70 -9.31 0.04
N LEU A 88 16.81 -8.42 -0.43
CA LEU A 88 16.68 -7.06 0.11
C LEU A 88 16.21 -7.04 1.57
N VAL A 89 15.24 -7.89 1.95
CA VAL A 89 14.78 -8.05 3.34
C VAL A 89 15.89 -8.55 4.25
N LEU A 90 16.76 -9.44 3.77
CA LEU A 90 17.90 -9.95 4.54
C LEU A 90 19.03 -8.93 4.70
N GLU A 91 19.20 -8.03 3.72
CA GLU A 91 20.18 -6.94 3.77
C GLU A 91 19.78 -5.81 4.72
N SER A 92 18.47 -5.59 4.90
CA SER A 92 17.90 -4.52 5.73
C SER A 92 16.89 -5.09 6.73
N PRO A 93 17.35 -5.75 7.80
CA PRO A 93 16.44 -6.25 8.83
C PRO A 93 15.72 -5.07 9.50
N ALA A 94 14.39 -5.18 9.58
CA ALA A 94 13.49 -4.24 10.26
C ALA A 94 13.82 -4.09 11.75
#